data_AF-A0A3M2X164-F1
#
_entry.id   AF-A0A3M2X164-F1
#
_cell.length_a   1.000
_cell.length_b   1.000
_cell.length_c   1.000
_cell.angle_alpha   90.00
_cell.angle_beta   90.00
_cell.angle_gamma   90.00
#
_symmetry.space_group_name_H-M   'P 1'
#
loop_
_entity.id
_entity.type
_entity.pdbx_description
1 polymer ?
#
loop_
_entity_poly.entity_id
_entity_poly.type
_entity_poly.pdbx_seq_one_letter_code
_entity_poly.pdbx_strand_id
1 'polypeptide(L)'
;AAPVTSLEQLLHAPQITTRHAGLLPDMLQSLGFKNLDKSAAQSVQLYRMLLNGRTAIIIGDTDAGVAYQSRQLNIAPGTLRQIPIELYRSSLYIAFSRDCEDELVASWARALETLRQSGELERIQRRYEQLVGQ
;
A
#
# COMPACT_ATOMS: atom_id res chain seq x y z
N ALA A 1 -20.62 -11.23 -10.90
CA ALA A 1 -19.47 -11.35 -11.84
C ALA A 1 -18.47 -12.33 -11.24
N ALA A 2 -17.72 -13.06 -12.07
CA ALA A 2 -16.63 -13.91 -11.57
C ALA A 2 -15.57 -13.03 -10.86
N PRO A 3 -14.93 -13.54 -9.78
CA PRO A 3 -13.89 -12.78 -9.09
C PRO A 3 -12.69 -12.56 -10.02
N VAL A 4 -12.17 -11.33 -10.02
CA VAL A 4 -10.90 -11.01 -10.69
C VAL A 4 -9.75 -11.71 -9.95
N THR A 5 -8.92 -12.43 -10.70
CA THR A 5 -7.77 -13.22 -10.20
C THR A 5 -6.53 -13.15 -11.09
N SER A 6 -6.58 -12.50 -12.26
CA SER A 6 -5.40 -12.29 -13.14
C SER A 6 -5.17 -10.82 -13.50
N LEU A 7 -3.92 -10.49 -13.87
CA LEU A 7 -3.56 -9.15 -14.33
C LEU A 7 -4.33 -8.74 -15.59
N GLU A 8 -4.54 -9.67 -16.51
CA GLU A 8 -5.34 -9.46 -17.72
C GLU A 8 -6.77 -9.04 -17.38
N GLN A 9 -7.41 -9.73 -16.42
CA GLN A 9 -8.76 -9.37 -15.96
C GLN A 9 -8.79 -7.99 -15.29
N LEU A 10 -7.73 -7.59 -14.59
CA LEU A 10 -7.61 -6.24 -14.03
C LEU A 10 -7.51 -5.18 -15.13
N LEU A 11 -6.71 -5.41 -16.19
CA LEU A 11 -6.59 -4.50 -17.33
C LEU A 11 -7.93 -4.29 -18.06
N HIS A 12 -8.79 -5.32 -18.06
CA HIS A 12 -10.11 -5.29 -18.67
C HIS A 12 -11.26 -5.00 -17.70
N ALA A 13 -10.97 -4.74 -16.42
CA ALA A 13 -12.00 -4.37 -15.46
C ALA A 13 -12.66 -3.04 -15.87
N PRO A 14 -13.96 -2.82 -15.56
CA PRO A 14 -14.64 -1.59 -15.95
C PRO A 14 -13.96 -0.32 -15.45
N GLN A 15 -13.45 -0.36 -14.21
CA GLN A 15 -12.77 0.74 -13.56
C GLN A 15 -11.96 0.21 -12.37
N ILE A 16 -10.81 0.83 -12.12
CA ILE A 16 -10.01 0.64 -10.91
C ILE A 16 -9.70 2.00 -10.33
N THR A 17 -10.03 2.22 -9.06
CA THR A 17 -9.72 3.49 -8.39
C THR A 17 -8.37 3.40 -7.68
N THR A 18 -7.53 4.40 -7.90
CA THR A 18 -6.25 4.57 -7.21
C THR A 18 -6.07 6.02 -6.74
N ARG A 19 -4.96 6.30 -6.05
CA ARG A 19 -4.66 7.67 -5.59
C ARG A 19 -4.45 8.60 -6.78
N HIS A 20 -4.70 9.89 -6.56
CA HIS A 20 -4.64 10.92 -7.58
C HIS A 20 -3.27 11.01 -8.27
N ALA A 21 -2.20 10.93 -7.47
CA ALA A 21 -0.82 11.07 -7.93
C ALA A 21 0.13 10.20 -7.10
N GLY A 22 1.38 10.11 -7.58
CA GLY A 22 2.48 9.40 -6.93
C GLY A 22 2.83 8.07 -7.60
N LEU A 23 3.67 7.29 -6.93
CA LEU A 23 4.27 6.08 -7.49
C LEU A 23 3.25 5.07 -8.07
N LEU A 24 2.16 4.79 -7.36
CA LEU A 24 1.18 3.78 -7.80
C LEU A 24 0.44 4.16 -9.07
N PRO A 25 -0.25 5.32 -9.18
CA PRO A 25 -0.92 5.68 -10.43
C PRO A 25 0.03 5.74 -11.63
N ASP A 26 1.26 6.23 -11.45
CA ASP A 26 2.25 6.32 -12.52
C ASP A 26 2.73 4.91 -12.96
N MET A 27 2.96 4.01 -12.01
CA MET A 27 3.33 2.62 -12.27
C MET A 27 2.19 1.85 -12.94
N LEU A 28 0.94 2.01 -12.50
CA LEU A 28 -0.20 1.34 -13.15
C LEU A 28 -0.35 1.81 -14.59
N GLN A 29 -0.13 3.10 -14.88
CA GLN A 29 -0.13 3.60 -16.25
C GLN A 29 1.00 2.99 -17.10
N SER A 30 2.21 2.84 -16.54
CA SER A 30 3.33 2.22 -17.26
C SER A 30 3.10 0.73 -17.55
N LEU A 31 2.32 0.04 -16.71
CA LEU A 31 1.83 -1.32 -16.95
C LEU A 31 0.66 -1.40 -17.96
N GLY A 32 0.23 -0.27 -18.52
CA GLY A 32 -0.78 -0.23 -19.59
C GLY A 32 -2.23 -0.14 -19.10
N PHE A 33 -2.48 0.15 -17.83
CA PHE A 33 -3.84 0.36 -17.33
C PHE A 33 -4.46 1.63 -17.93
N LYS A 34 -5.59 1.45 -18.64
CA LYS A 34 -6.36 2.54 -19.26
C LYS A 34 -7.68 2.83 -18.53
N ASN A 35 -8.01 2.04 -17.53
CA ASN A 35 -9.25 2.02 -16.76
C ASN A 35 -9.09 2.61 -15.34
N LEU A 36 -8.14 3.54 -15.16
CA LEU A 36 -7.84 4.12 -13.84
C LEU A 36 -8.72 5.34 -13.53
N ASP A 37 -9.38 5.31 -12.38
CA ASP A 37 -9.93 6.49 -11.72
C ASP A 37 -8.94 7.00 -10.66
N LYS A 38 -8.52 8.25 -10.82
CA LYS A 38 -7.53 8.93 -9.96
C LYS A 38 -8.18 10.08 -9.18
N SER A 39 -9.47 9.98 -8.88
CA SER A 39 -10.21 11.02 -8.16
C SER A 39 -9.92 11.04 -6.66
N ALA A 40 -9.38 9.97 -6.09
CA ALA A 40 -9.08 9.86 -4.66
C ALA A 40 -7.74 10.56 -4.31
N ALA A 41 -7.79 11.68 -3.60
CA ALA A 41 -6.61 12.39 -3.11
C ALA A 41 -5.91 11.66 -1.95
N GLN A 42 -6.65 10.90 -1.13
CA GLN A 42 -6.13 10.22 0.06
C GLN A 42 -6.58 8.76 0.12
N SER A 43 -5.79 7.89 0.77
CA SER A 43 -6.11 6.46 0.91
C SER A 43 -7.51 6.24 1.50
N VAL A 44 -7.91 7.00 2.54
CA VAL A 44 -9.26 6.89 3.14
C VAL A 44 -10.41 7.06 2.15
N GLN A 45 -10.23 7.86 1.09
CA GLN A 45 -11.25 8.08 0.07
C GLN A 45 -11.46 6.84 -0.80
N LEU A 46 -10.41 6.04 -1.05
CA LEU A 46 -10.53 4.77 -1.79
C LEU A 46 -11.52 3.83 -1.10
N TYR A 47 -11.34 3.62 0.20
CA TYR A 47 -12.22 2.73 0.98
C TYR A 47 -13.63 3.29 1.06
N ARG A 48 -13.81 4.60 1.27
CA ARG A 48 -15.16 5.21 1.25
C ARG A 48 -15.85 5.06 -0.10
N MET A 49 -15.13 5.20 -1.20
CA MET A 49 -15.69 4.98 -2.54
C MET A 49 -16.09 3.52 -2.73
N LEU A 50 -15.26 2.58 -2.28
CA LEU A 50 -15.55 1.14 -2.34
C LEU A 50 -16.79 0.79 -1.49
N LEU A 51 -16.83 1.23 -0.24
CA LEU A 51 -17.93 0.94 0.70
C LEU A 51 -19.26 1.58 0.26
N ASN A 52 -19.21 2.73 -0.39
CA ASN A 52 -20.40 3.41 -0.93
C ASN A 52 -20.79 2.91 -2.34
N GLY A 53 -20.14 1.86 -2.86
CA GLY A 53 -20.43 1.29 -4.19
C GLY A 53 -20.08 2.20 -5.37
N ARG A 54 -19.27 3.25 -5.16
CA ARG A 54 -18.81 4.16 -6.22
C ARG A 54 -17.71 3.54 -7.08
N THR A 55 -17.04 2.50 -6.57
CA THR A 55 -16.04 1.70 -7.29
C THR A 55 -16.10 0.27 -6.80
N ALA A 56 -15.63 -0.68 -7.60
CA ALA A 56 -15.60 -2.10 -7.24
C ALA A 56 -14.18 -2.61 -6.92
N ILE A 57 -13.14 -1.90 -7.37
CA ILE A 57 -11.74 -2.30 -7.22
C ILE A 57 -10.93 -1.07 -6.85
N ILE A 58 -10.11 -1.21 -5.80
CA ILE A 58 -9.15 -0.18 -5.40
C ILE A 58 -7.72 -0.74 -5.40
N ILE A 59 -6.76 0.10 -5.77
CA ILE A 59 -5.32 -0.15 -5.60
C ILE A 59 -4.72 1.08 -4.91
N GLY A 60 -4.16 0.92 -3.71
CA GLY A 60 -3.66 2.09 -2.98
C GLY A 60 -2.68 1.83 -1.84
N ASP A 61 -2.85 0.73 -1.11
CA ASP A 61 -2.08 0.49 0.12
C ASP A 61 -1.57 -0.96 0.19
N THR A 62 -0.52 -1.15 0.99
CA THR A 62 -0.03 -2.47 1.40
C THR A 62 -1.00 -3.12 2.40
N ASP A 63 -0.79 -4.40 2.73
CA ASP A 63 -1.61 -5.11 3.73
C ASP A 63 -1.71 -4.36 5.07
N ALA A 64 -0.59 -3.78 5.55
CA ALA A 64 -0.57 -2.96 6.76
C ALA A 64 -1.42 -1.68 6.61
N GLY A 65 -1.39 -1.04 5.44
CA GLY A 65 -2.21 0.14 5.16
C GLY A 65 -3.69 -0.19 5.04
N VAL A 66 -4.05 -1.32 4.40
CA VAL A 66 -5.43 -1.83 4.34
C VAL A 66 -5.96 -2.08 5.75
N ALA A 67 -5.17 -2.72 6.60
CA ALA A 67 -5.60 -3.02 7.96
C ALA A 67 -5.72 -1.74 8.81
N TYR A 68 -4.80 -0.77 8.67
CA TYR A 68 -4.93 0.55 9.30
C TYR A 68 -6.25 1.25 8.88
N GLN A 69 -6.51 1.33 7.58
CA GLN A 69 -7.70 1.99 7.04
C GLN A 69 -8.99 1.29 7.43
N SER A 70 -8.98 -0.05 7.47
CA SER A 70 -10.13 -0.85 7.91
C SER A 70 -10.55 -0.49 9.33
N ARG A 71 -9.60 -0.17 10.21
CA ARG A 71 -9.88 0.15 11.61
C ARG A 71 -10.31 1.59 11.80
N GLN A 72 -9.66 2.52 11.11
CA GLN A 72 -10.09 3.92 11.09
C GLN A 72 -11.54 4.09 10.61
N LEU A 73 -12.01 3.17 9.76
CA LEU A 73 -13.35 3.19 9.18
C LEU A 73 -14.31 2.15 9.80
N ASN A 74 -13.89 1.39 10.80
CA ASN A 74 -14.66 0.29 11.40
C ASN A 74 -15.23 -0.69 10.36
N ILE A 75 -14.44 -1.05 9.36
CA ILE A 75 -14.81 -2.01 8.32
C ILE A 75 -14.87 -3.41 8.94
N ALA A 76 -16.03 -4.05 8.86
CA ALA A 76 -16.20 -5.39 9.41
C ALA A 76 -15.29 -6.42 8.70
N PRO A 77 -14.73 -7.40 9.43
CA PRO A 77 -13.98 -8.50 8.83
C PRO A 77 -14.78 -9.18 7.71
N GLY A 78 -14.11 -9.55 6.62
CA GLY A 78 -14.74 -10.18 5.46
C GLY A 78 -15.47 -9.23 4.50
N THR A 79 -15.58 -7.94 4.83
CA THR A 79 -16.16 -6.93 3.91
C THR A 79 -15.26 -6.69 2.70
N LEU A 80 -13.94 -6.67 2.91
CA LEU A 80 -12.96 -6.50 1.85
C LEU A 80 -12.44 -7.87 1.40
N ARG A 81 -12.29 -8.04 0.09
CA ARG A 81 -11.65 -9.20 -0.52
C ARG A 81 -10.39 -8.77 -1.25
N GLN A 82 -9.25 -9.33 -0.87
CA GLN A 82 -8.01 -9.14 -1.61
C GLN A 82 -8.10 -9.82 -2.98
N ILE A 83 -7.64 -9.12 -4.01
CA ILE A 83 -7.39 -9.71 -5.32
C ILE A 83 -5.96 -10.26 -5.30
N PRO A 84 -5.73 -11.56 -5.54
CA PRO A 84 -4.45 -12.22 -5.28
C PRO A 84 -3.42 -11.95 -6.40
N ILE A 85 -3.12 -10.68 -6.65
CA ILE A 85 -2.17 -10.23 -7.67
C ILE A 85 -1.21 -9.24 -7.02
N GLU A 86 0.07 -9.59 -6.98
CA GLU A 86 1.12 -8.65 -6.58
C GLU A 86 1.46 -7.74 -7.77
N LEU A 87 1.18 -6.45 -7.63
CA LEU A 87 1.44 -5.46 -8.68
C LEU A 87 2.77 -4.73 -8.48
N TYR A 88 3.20 -4.60 -7.24
CA TYR A 88 4.40 -3.84 -6.88
C TYR A 88 4.93 -4.27 -5.52
N ARG A 89 6.25 -4.45 -5.44
CA ARG A 89 6.96 -4.75 -4.21
C ARG A 89 8.15 -3.81 -4.08
N SER A 90 8.24 -3.12 -2.97
CA SER A 90 9.40 -2.28 -2.63
C SER A 90 9.71 -2.33 -1.15
N SER A 91 10.99 -2.33 -0.82
CA SER A 91 11.45 -2.09 0.55
C SER A 91 11.43 -0.60 0.87
N LEU A 92 11.01 -0.25 2.08
CA LEU A 92 11.14 1.13 2.59
C LEU A 92 12.59 1.38 3.04
N TYR A 93 13.07 2.60 2.84
CA TYR A 93 14.40 3.03 3.21
C TYR A 93 14.40 4.48 3.68
N ILE A 94 15.40 4.84 4.48
CA ILE A 94 15.67 6.24 4.83
C ILE A 94 16.47 6.83 3.67
N ALA A 95 15.89 7.81 2.99
CA ALA A 95 16.57 8.50 1.90
C ALA A 95 17.43 9.65 2.46
N PHE A 96 18.66 9.76 1.97
CA PHE A 96 19.57 10.87 2.25
C PHE A 96 19.76 11.73 1.00
N SER A 97 20.05 13.02 1.20
CA SER A 97 20.49 13.88 0.11
C SER A 97 21.83 13.40 -0.46
N ARG A 98 22.11 13.72 -1.72
CA ARG A 98 23.34 13.28 -2.40
C ARG A 98 24.60 13.95 -1.88
N ASP A 99 24.47 15.06 -1.16
CA ASP A 99 25.55 15.82 -0.51
C ASP A 99 25.73 15.45 0.98
N CYS A 100 25.00 14.44 1.47
CA CYS A 100 25.16 13.95 2.83
C CYS A 100 26.50 13.22 2.99
N GLU A 101 27.21 13.49 4.09
CA GLU A 101 28.45 12.80 4.44
C GLU A 101 28.25 11.28 4.57
N ASP A 102 29.17 10.50 3.99
CA ASP A 102 29.11 9.04 3.97
C ASP A 102 29.15 8.45 5.39
N GLU A 103 29.87 9.09 6.33
CA GLU A 103 29.93 8.65 7.71
C GLU A 103 28.56 8.72 8.40
N LEU A 104 27.76 9.73 8.06
CA LEU A 104 26.41 9.88 8.60
C LEU A 104 25.50 8.77 8.05
N VAL A 105 25.52 8.53 6.74
CA VAL A 105 24.76 7.44 6.10
C VAL A 105 25.16 6.09 6.72
N ALA A 106 26.46 5.84 6.88
CA ALA A 106 26.97 4.62 7.49
C ALA A 106 26.55 4.46 8.97
N SER A 107 26.44 5.56 9.72
CA SER A 107 25.97 5.53 11.11
C SER A 107 24.51 5.08 11.21
N TRP A 108 23.63 5.57 10.33
CA TRP A 108 22.23 5.16 10.26
C TRP A 108 22.08 3.70 9.82
N ALA A 109 22.87 3.26 8.83
CA ALA A 109 22.89 1.87 8.40
C ALA A 109 23.31 0.93 9.54
N ARG A 110 24.36 1.28 10.29
CA ARG A 110 24.81 0.54 11.47
C ARG A 110 23.75 0.49 12.56
N ALA A 111 23.09 1.61 12.85
CA ALA A 111 22.01 1.66 13.84
C ALA A 111 20.83 0.73 13.46
N LEU A 112 20.42 0.74 12.18
CA LEU A 112 19.38 -0.15 11.69
C LEU A 112 19.78 -1.62 11.81
N GLU A 113 21.03 -1.96 11.52
CA GLU A 113 21.53 -3.32 11.65
C GLU A 113 21.56 -3.79 13.11
N THR A 114 21.96 -2.92 14.05
CA THR A 114 21.87 -3.21 15.49
C THR A 114 20.43 -3.52 15.92
N LEU A 115 19.43 -2.77 15.42
CA LEU A 115 18.01 -3.03 15.73
C LEU A 115 17.52 -4.35 15.15
N ARG A 116 18.03 -4.75 13.98
CA ARG A 116 17.70 -6.03 13.35
C ARG A 116 18.31 -7.19 14.14
N GLN A 117 19.59 -7.10 14.49
CA GLN A 117 20.28 -8.17 15.22
C GLN A 117 19.73 -8.37 16.63
N SER A 118 19.23 -7.31 17.27
CA SER A 118 18.64 -7.40 18.61
C SER A 118 17.19 -7.91 18.63
N GLY A 119 16.53 -8.01 17.48
CA GLY A 119 15.10 -8.34 17.40
C GLY A 119 14.17 -7.14 17.68
N GLU A 120 14.73 -5.96 17.95
CA GLU A 120 13.96 -4.75 18.27
C GLU A 120 13.19 -4.23 17.06
N LEU A 121 13.74 -4.38 15.85
CA LEU A 121 13.07 -4.00 14.62
C LEU A 121 11.77 -4.79 14.43
N GLU A 122 11.80 -6.11 14.59
CA GLU A 122 10.59 -6.95 14.50
C GLU A 122 9.59 -6.62 15.63
N ARG A 123 10.07 -6.28 16.83
CA ARG A 123 9.21 -5.88 17.95
C ARG A 123 8.46 -4.58 17.63
N ILE A 124 9.14 -3.60 17.04
CA ILE A 124 8.52 -2.34 16.58
C ILE A 124 7.51 -2.63 15.47
N GLN A 125 7.86 -3.42 14.46
CA GLN A 125 6.95 -3.79 13.38
C GLN A 125 5.68 -4.45 13.91
N ARG A 126 5.82 -5.49 14.74
CA ARG A 126 4.67 -6.17 15.37
C ARG A 126 3.80 -5.23 16.19
N ARG A 127 4.38 -4.25 16.89
CA ARG A 127 3.60 -3.26 17.64
C ARG A 127 2.69 -2.46 16.71
N TYR A 128 3.19 -2.00 15.57
CA TYR A 128 2.38 -1.25 14.60
C TYR A 128 1.41 -2.14 13.83
N GLU A 129 1.71 -3.43 13.64
CA GLU A 129 0.79 -4.41 13.07
C GLU A 129 -0.32 -4.83 14.07
N GLN A 130 -0.03 -4.92 15.37
CA GLN A 130 -0.98 -5.30 16.43
C GLN A 130 -1.85 -4.13 16.88
N LEU A 131 -1.28 -2.92 16.91
CA LEU A 131 -2.07 -1.67 16.90
C LEU A 131 -2.85 -1.51 15.59
N VAL A 132 -2.73 -2.47 14.66
CA VAL A 132 -3.50 -2.70 13.43
C VAL A 132 -4.34 -4.04 13.49
N GLY A 133 -4.40 -4.75 14.64
CA GLY A 133 -5.35 -5.86 14.96
C GLY A 133 -6.41 -5.69 16.10
N GLN A 134 -6.21 -4.85 17.13
CA GLN A 134 -7.20 -4.47 18.19
C GLN A 134 -8.15 -3.31 17.85
#